data_AF-A0A7C6U166-F1
#
_entry.id   AF-A0A7C6U166-F1
#
_cell.length_a   1.000
_cell.length_b   1.000
_cell.length_c   1.000
_cell.angle_alpha   90.00
_cell.angle_beta   90.00
_cell.angle_gamma   90.00
#
_symmetry.space_group_name_H-M   'P 1'
#
loop_
_entity.id
_entity.type
_entity.pdbx_description
1 polymer ?
#
loop_
_entity_poly.entity_id
_entity_poly.type
_entity_poly.pdbx_seq_one_letter_code
_entity_poly.pdbx_strand_id
1 'polypeptide(L)'
;FDLDNFDICPICPRAEWTHVNTCHVLPNGDILTSFLRQNTIAIIDKKTKKVKWRWGGDGKLGHQHDPNMLENGNILVYDNGTHRPYTMQNFSRVLEINPESGEIVWEYKDYTALHFHSSFISGSQRLPNGNTLICEGCFGRFFEVTPEKEIVWEYVSPFSGGENAAVLGPNNAVFRAYRYSPDFPGFKGKNLDPRRVRLTLQEMPFWKERIELEEKKKKESEAKAAGKKNAFEDRLKNLGY
;
A
#
# COMPACT_ATOMS: atom_id res chain seq x y z
N PHE A 1 -11.88 -26.54 -5.76
CA PHE A 1 -11.84 -25.26 -5.02
C PHE A 1 -12.88 -25.40 -3.92
N ASP A 2 -12.43 -25.49 -2.68
CA ASP A 2 -13.31 -25.55 -1.51
C ASP A 2 -13.50 -24.10 -1.03
N LEU A 3 -14.72 -23.57 -1.13
CA LEU A 3 -15.04 -22.18 -0.80
C LEU A 3 -15.16 -21.95 0.71
N ASP A 4 -15.30 -23.01 1.50
CA ASP A 4 -15.55 -22.95 2.95
C ASP A 4 -14.29 -22.59 3.75
N ASN A 5 -13.15 -22.42 3.06
CA ASN A 5 -11.83 -22.15 3.64
C ASN A 5 -11.18 -20.86 3.10
N PHE A 6 -11.93 -19.97 2.42
CA PHE A 6 -11.42 -18.73 1.80
C PHE A 6 -12.23 -17.50 2.22
N ASP A 7 -12.35 -17.32 3.54
CA ASP A 7 -13.08 -16.20 4.10
C ASP A 7 -12.42 -14.87 3.71
N ILE A 8 -13.21 -14.02 3.05
CA ILE A 8 -12.90 -12.62 2.90
C ILE A 8 -12.92 -12.01 4.31
N CYS A 9 -11.95 -11.13 4.60
CA CYS A 9 -11.97 -10.27 5.78
C CYS A 9 -13.39 -9.68 5.95
N PRO A 10 -14.05 -9.89 7.11
CA PRO A 10 -15.48 -9.64 7.26
C PRO A 10 -15.88 -8.16 7.12
N ILE A 11 -14.90 -7.26 7.21
CA ILE A 11 -15.07 -5.80 7.09
C ILE A 11 -14.92 -5.34 5.63
N CYS A 12 -14.35 -6.17 4.74
CA CYS A 12 -14.12 -5.79 3.35
C CYS A 12 -15.39 -5.89 2.49
N PRO A 13 -15.52 -5.05 1.44
CA PRO A 13 -16.59 -5.19 0.47
C PRO A 13 -16.44 -6.49 -0.32
N ARG A 14 -17.57 -7.12 -0.67
CA ARG A 14 -17.60 -8.35 -1.47
C ARG A 14 -17.49 -8.12 -2.99
N ALA A 15 -17.20 -6.88 -3.42
CA ALA A 15 -17.03 -6.53 -4.83
C ALA A 15 -15.77 -7.13 -5.46
N GLU A 16 -14.81 -7.55 -4.63
CA GLU A 16 -13.55 -8.14 -5.05
C GLU A 16 -13.18 -9.26 -4.08
N TRP A 17 -12.91 -10.45 -4.61
CA TRP A 17 -12.70 -11.62 -3.75
C TRP A 17 -11.31 -11.66 -3.12
N THR A 18 -10.24 -11.61 -3.92
CA THR A 18 -8.89 -11.87 -3.42
C THR A 18 -8.02 -10.63 -3.27
N HIS A 19 -8.14 -9.69 -4.21
CA HIS A 19 -7.22 -8.57 -4.36
C HIS A 19 -5.76 -9.07 -4.36
N VAL A 20 -5.40 -9.82 -5.40
CA VAL A 20 -4.01 -10.30 -5.57
C VAL A 20 -3.10 -9.11 -5.84
N ASN A 21 -2.13 -8.89 -4.96
CA ASN A 21 -1.23 -7.73 -5.05
C ASN A 21 0.25 -8.10 -5.25
N THR A 22 0.58 -9.39 -5.38
CA THR A 22 1.94 -9.88 -5.60
C THR A 22 1.92 -11.14 -6.45
N CYS A 23 2.86 -11.25 -7.39
CA CYS A 23 3.09 -12.45 -8.18
C CYS A 23 4.61 -12.64 -8.33
N HIS A 24 5.17 -13.55 -7.55
CA HIS A 24 6.60 -13.84 -7.55
C HIS A 24 6.83 -15.28 -8.01
N VAL A 25 7.55 -15.45 -9.12
CA VAL A 25 7.85 -16.78 -9.68
C VAL A 25 9.08 -17.33 -8.96
N LEU A 26 8.91 -18.47 -8.29
CA LEU A 26 9.98 -19.17 -7.58
C LEU A 26 10.90 -19.92 -8.56
N PRO A 27 12.15 -20.27 -8.16
CA PRO A 27 13.09 -20.98 -9.04
C PRO A 27 12.57 -22.30 -9.61
N ASN A 28 11.70 -22.99 -8.86
CA ASN A 28 11.06 -24.24 -9.29
C ASN A 28 9.86 -24.01 -10.26
N GLY A 29 9.53 -22.75 -10.55
CA GLY A 29 8.43 -22.34 -11.42
C GLY A 29 7.09 -22.12 -10.70
N ASP A 30 6.97 -22.43 -9.41
CA ASP A 30 5.77 -22.15 -8.62
C ASP A 30 5.60 -20.64 -8.39
N ILE A 31 4.41 -20.23 -7.94
CA ILE A 31 4.06 -18.80 -7.76
C ILE A 31 3.81 -18.52 -6.28
N LEU A 32 4.64 -17.68 -5.67
CA LEU A 32 4.35 -17.04 -4.39
C LEU A 32 3.46 -15.82 -4.64
N THR A 33 2.33 -15.76 -3.94
CA THR A 33 1.32 -14.72 -4.11
C THR A 33 0.78 -14.25 -2.77
N SER A 34 0.12 -13.11 -2.79
CA SER A 34 -0.61 -12.53 -1.66
C SER A 34 -2.06 -12.34 -2.03
N PHE A 35 -2.95 -12.79 -1.15
CA PHE A 35 -4.39 -12.61 -1.19
C PHE A 35 -4.76 -11.62 -0.10
N LEU A 36 -4.76 -10.33 -0.43
CA LEU A 36 -4.94 -9.23 0.53
C LEU A 36 -6.25 -9.38 1.29
N ARG A 37 -7.34 -9.68 0.59
CA ARG A 37 -8.69 -9.75 1.19
C ARG A 37 -8.91 -10.96 2.08
N GLN A 38 -8.16 -12.04 1.89
CA GLN A 38 -8.19 -13.23 2.75
C GLN A 38 -7.15 -13.16 3.87
N ASN A 39 -6.35 -12.09 3.96
CA ASN A 39 -5.24 -11.99 4.90
C ASN A 39 -4.27 -13.19 4.81
N THR A 40 -3.99 -13.69 3.60
CA THR A 40 -3.13 -14.87 3.40
C THR A 40 -2.13 -14.70 2.28
N ILE A 41 -0.99 -15.36 2.43
CA ILE A 41 -0.02 -15.61 1.36
C ILE A 41 -0.06 -17.09 0.98
N ALA A 42 0.27 -17.40 -0.26
CA ALA A 42 0.19 -18.76 -0.77
C ALA A 42 1.27 -19.06 -1.81
N ILE A 43 1.63 -20.34 -1.91
CA ILE A 43 2.42 -20.88 -3.01
C ILE A 43 1.49 -21.73 -3.87
N ILE A 44 1.42 -21.39 -5.16
CA ILE A 44 0.61 -22.09 -6.16
C ILE A 44 1.53 -22.91 -7.04
N ASP A 45 1.24 -24.20 -7.17
CA ASP A 45 1.89 -25.06 -8.15
C ASP A 45 1.51 -24.60 -9.56
N LYS A 46 2.50 -24.15 -10.34
CA LYS A 46 2.22 -23.56 -11.65
C LYS A 46 1.70 -24.58 -12.66
N LYS A 47 2.01 -25.88 -12.51
CA LYS A 47 1.60 -26.93 -13.46
C LYS A 47 0.16 -27.37 -13.18
N THR A 48 -0.12 -27.75 -11.94
CA THR A 48 -1.40 -28.31 -11.47
C THR A 48 -2.42 -27.25 -11.10
N LYS A 49 -2.00 -25.98 -10.94
CA LYS A 49 -2.82 -24.83 -10.52
C LYS A 49 -3.39 -24.95 -9.10
N LYS A 50 -2.88 -25.89 -8.30
CA LYS A 50 -3.31 -26.11 -6.92
C LYS A 50 -2.48 -25.25 -5.96
N VAL A 51 -3.11 -24.83 -4.87
CA VAL A 51 -2.41 -24.23 -3.73
C VAL A 51 -1.60 -25.35 -3.05
N LYS A 52 -0.27 -25.20 -3.00
CA LYS A 52 0.66 -26.12 -2.33
C LYS A 52 0.81 -25.79 -0.85
N TRP A 53 0.80 -24.50 -0.54
CA TRP A 53 1.03 -23.98 0.79
C TRP A 53 0.29 -22.66 0.96
N ARG A 54 -0.16 -22.39 2.18
CA ARG A 54 -0.85 -21.16 2.54
C ARG A 54 -0.53 -20.83 3.99
N TRP A 55 -0.38 -19.55 4.28
CA TRP A 55 -0.15 -19.03 5.62
C TRP A 55 -0.79 -17.66 5.79
N GLY A 56 -1.10 -17.30 7.02
CA GLY A 56 -1.89 -16.12 7.38
C GLY A 56 -3.22 -16.55 7.99
N GLY A 57 -4.28 -15.79 7.70
CA GLY A 57 -5.60 -15.99 8.31
C GLY A 57 -5.58 -15.80 9.82
N ASP A 58 -6.72 -15.99 10.49
CA ASP A 58 -6.86 -16.01 11.95
C ASP A 58 -6.19 -14.83 12.68
N GLY A 59 -6.16 -13.65 12.05
CA GLY A 59 -5.52 -12.45 12.59
C GLY A 59 -3.98 -12.40 12.52
N LYS A 60 -3.33 -13.40 11.92
CA LYS A 60 -1.87 -13.42 11.72
C LYS A 60 -1.42 -12.33 10.75
N LEU A 61 -2.21 -12.03 9.72
CA LEU A 61 -1.97 -10.94 8.78
C LEU A 61 -3.18 -10.01 8.71
N GLY A 62 -2.95 -8.77 8.30
CA GLY A 62 -3.98 -7.80 7.94
C GLY A 62 -3.60 -7.08 6.65
N HIS A 63 -4.28 -7.44 5.55
CA HIS A 63 -4.13 -6.81 4.23
C HIS A 63 -2.67 -6.68 3.74
N GLN A 64 -1.89 -7.75 3.92
CA GLN A 64 -0.46 -7.79 3.62
C GLN A 64 -0.11 -7.54 2.14
N HIS A 65 1.13 -7.11 1.93
CA HIS A 65 1.75 -6.86 0.63
C HIS A 65 3.12 -7.51 0.52
N ASP A 66 3.55 -7.70 -0.71
CA ASP A 66 4.95 -7.95 -1.08
C ASP A 66 5.61 -9.15 -0.37
N PRO A 67 5.01 -10.36 -0.35
CA PRO A 67 5.73 -11.55 0.05
C PRO A 67 6.87 -11.86 -0.94
N ASN A 68 8.07 -12.10 -0.40
CA ASN A 68 9.28 -12.44 -1.15
C ASN A 68 9.96 -13.65 -0.50
N MET A 69 10.35 -14.65 -1.31
CA MET A 69 11.12 -15.80 -0.84
C MET A 69 12.60 -15.40 -0.68
N LEU A 70 13.17 -15.69 0.49
CA LEU A 70 14.58 -15.46 0.80
C LEU A 70 15.42 -16.68 0.39
N GLU A 71 16.75 -16.48 0.29
CA GLU A 71 17.68 -17.55 -0.09
C GLU A 71 17.69 -18.73 0.90
N ASN A 72 17.40 -18.47 2.17
CA ASN A 72 17.28 -19.49 3.21
C ASN A 72 15.94 -20.27 3.17
N GLY A 73 15.05 -19.95 2.23
CA GLY A 73 13.73 -20.58 2.09
C GLY A 73 12.64 -19.97 2.97
N ASN A 74 12.95 -18.97 3.80
CA ASN A 74 11.94 -18.22 4.54
C ASN A 74 11.22 -17.22 3.62
N ILE A 75 10.06 -16.75 4.07
CA ILE A 75 9.26 -15.74 3.34
C ILE A 75 9.25 -14.45 4.14
N LEU A 76 9.76 -13.37 3.53
CA LEU A 76 9.61 -12.01 4.03
C LEU A 76 8.28 -11.43 3.53
N VAL A 77 7.50 -10.77 4.38
CA VAL A 77 6.21 -10.15 3.99
C VAL A 77 5.99 -8.83 4.74
N TYR A 78 5.45 -7.84 4.05
CA TYR A 78 4.98 -6.60 4.66
C TYR A 78 3.53 -6.78 5.11
N ASP A 79 3.28 -6.80 6.41
CA ASP A 79 1.95 -6.93 7.01
C ASP A 79 1.40 -5.55 7.38
N ASN A 80 0.48 -5.03 6.58
CA ASN A 80 -0.08 -3.69 6.74
C ASN A 80 -0.87 -3.54 8.04
N GLY A 81 -1.48 -4.62 8.53
CA GLY A 81 -2.27 -4.69 9.76
C GLY A 81 -3.68 -4.09 9.65
N THR A 82 -4.15 -3.72 8.46
CA THR A 82 -5.52 -3.21 8.29
C THR A 82 -6.54 -4.31 8.59
N HIS A 83 -7.55 -3.96 9.38
CA HIS A 83 -8.58 -4.88 9.90
C HIS A 83 -8.01 -6.04 10.74
N ARG A 84 -6.84 -5.85 11.37
CA ARG A 84 -6.30 -6.84 12.28
C ARG A 84 -7.27 -7.04 13.46
N PRO A 85 -7.67 -8.28 13.76
CA PRO A 85 -8.52 -8.56 14.91
C PRO A 85 -7.71 -8.49 16.21
N TYR A 86 -8.40 -8.31 17.34
CA TYR A 86 -7.84 -8.35 18.70
C TYR A 86 -6.83 -7.24 19.03
N THR A 87 -6.79 -6.17 18.23
CA THR A 87 -5.97 -4.98 18.51
C THR A 87 -6.84 -3.72 18.53
N MET A 88 -6.58 -2.81 19.46
CA MET A 88 -7.26 -1.52 19.48
C MET A 88 -6.83 -0.62 18.31
N GLN A 89 -5.55 -0.69 17.91
CA GLN A 89 -4.97 0.10 16.83
C GLN A 89 -4.32 -0.83 15.81
N ASN A 90 -4.53 -0.52 14.52
CA ASN A 90 -3.77 -1.15 13.45
C ASN A 90 -2.34 -0.61 13.46
N PHE A 91 -1.38 -1.47 13.13
CA PHE A 91 0.02 -1.13 12.95
C PHE A 91 0.62 -2.01 11.85
N SER A 92 1.64 -1.50 11.16
CA SER A 92 2.39 -2.29 10.20
C SER A 92 3.53 -3.05 10.87
N ARG A 93 3.88 -4.18 10.29
CA ARG A 93 5.05 -4.98 10.67
C ARG A 93 5.64 -5.66 9.44
N VAL A 94 6.92 -5.99 9.49
CA VAL A 94 7.58 -6.84 8.49
C VAL A 94 7.93 -8.15 9.16
N LEU A 95 7.52 -9.26 8.55
CA LEU A 95 7.67 -10.60 9.11
C LEU A 95 8.59 -11.43 8.22
N GLU A 96 9.46 -12.22 8.83
CA GLU A 96 10.10 -13.37 8.20
C GLU A 96 9.47 -14.64 8.77
N ILE A 97 8.96 -15.50 7.89
CA ILE A 97 8.20 -16.70 8.24
C ILE A 97 8.96 -17.91 7.71
N ASN A 98 9.15 -18.91 8.56
CA ASN A 98 9.58 -20.23 8.10
C ASN A 98 8.35 -20.98 7.56
N PRO A 99 8.28 -21.31 6.26
CA PRO A 99 7.10 -21.96 5.68
C PRO A 99 6.94 -23.43 6.08
N GLU A 100 7.99 -24.10 6.56
CA GLU A 100 7.93 -25.49 7.03
C GLU A 100 7.33 -25.59 8.43
N SER A 101 7.77 -24.74 9.37
CA SER A 101 7.23 -24.72 10.74
C SER A 101 5.99 -23.84 10.89
N GLY A 102 5.82 -22.86 10.00
CA GLY A 102 4.79 -21.82 10.11
C GLY A 102 5.09 -20.74 11.14
N GLU A 103 6.29 -20.72 11.71
CA GLU A 103 6.71 -19.77 12.74
C GLU A 103 7.18 -18.44 12.15
N ILE A 104 6.94 -17.36 12.89
CA ILE A 104 7.55 -16.05 12.64
C ILE A 104 8.94 -16.09 13.28
N VAL A 105 9.99 -16.11 12.46
CA VAL A 105 11.39 -16.20 12.92
C VAL A 105 12.05 -14.82 13.06
N TRP A 106 11.46 -13.79 12.45
CA TRP A 106 11.86 -12.40 12.65
C TRP A 106 10.65 -11.47 12.49
N GLU A 107 10.59 -10.41 13.29
CA GLU A 107 9.56 -9.38 13.22
C GLU A 107 10.21 -8.02 13.44
N TYR A 108 9.99 -7.10 12.50
CA TYR A 108 10.14 -5.67 12.73
C TYR A 108 8.77 -5.01 12.87
N LYS A 109 8.63 -4.23 13.93
CA LYS A 109 7.55 -3.27 14.16
C LYS A 109 8.15 -2.11 14.95
N ASP A 110 7.55 -0.94 14.84
CA ASP A 110 7.92 0.17 15.71
C ASP A 110 7.48 -0.14 17.16
N TYR A 111 8.17 0.50 18.11
CA TYR A 111 7.81 0.43 19.52
C TYR A 111 6.38 0.93 19.75
N THR A 112 5.94 1.92 18.98
CA THR A 112 4.56 2.43 19.03
C THR A 112 3.79 2.08 17.76
N ALA A 113 2.55 1.62 17.93
CA ALA A 113 1.66 1.34 16.81
C ALA A 113 1.37 2.57 15.92
N LEU A 114 1.63 3.79 16.43
CA LEU A 114 1.32 5.04 15.76
C LEU A 114 2.46 5.58 14.89
N HIS A 115 3.69 5.13 15.08
CA HIS A 115 4.86 5.63 14.34
C HIS A 115 5.18 4.82 13.08
N PHE A 116 4.57 3.64 12.93
CA PHE A 116 4.74 2.81 11.73
C PHE A 116 3.43 2.12 11.36
N HIS A 117 2.73 2.69 10.39
CA HIS A 117 1.51 2.11 9.87
C HIS A 117 1.18 2.63 8.47
N SER A 118 1.26 1.73 7.48
CA SER A 118 0.74 1.96 6.12
C SER A 118 -0.43 1.01 5.89
N SER A 119 -1.63 1.54 5.70
CA SER A 119 -2.87 0.74 5.60
C SER A 119 -3.04 -0.03 4.28
N PHE A 120 -2.26 0.32 3.25
CA PHE A 120 -2.19 -0.39 1.97
C PHE A 120 -0.83 -0.08 1.33
N ILE A 121 -0.58 -0.64 0.14
CA ILE A 121 0.72 -0.59 -0.56
C ILE A 121 1.87 -1.02 0.36
N SER A 122 3.08 -0.55 0.10
CA SER A 122 4.31 -0.91 0.81
C SER A 122 5.03 -2.15 0.25
N GLY A 123 6.24 -2.35 0.78
CA GLY A 123 7.07 -3.50 0.46
C GLY A 123 8.27 -3.61 1.39
N SER A 124 8.96 -4.73 1.28
CA SER A 124 10.14 -5.02 2.07
C SER A 124 11.12 -5.88 1.29
N GLN A 125 12.41 -5.58 1.41
CA GLN A 125 13.48 -6.27 0.70
C GLN A 125 14.63 -6.56 1.66
N ARG A 126 14.97 -7.85 1.85
CA ARG A 126 16.22 -8.24 2.49
C ARG A 126 17.38 -7.91 1.55
N LEU A 127 18.40 -7.24 2.09
CA LEU A 127 19.59 -6.79 1.36
C LEU A 127 20.76 -7.76 1.58
N PRO A 128 21.79 -7.76 0.69
CA PRO A 128 22.93 -8.67 0.80
C PRO A 128 23.76 -8.53 2.09
N ASN A 129 23.72 -7.36 2.74
CA ASN A 129 24.37 -7.13 4.03
C ASN A 129 23.56 -7.66 5.23
N GLY A 130 22.40 -8.29 5.00
CA GLY A 130 21.50 -8.79 6.04
C GLY A 130 20.48 -7.76 6.52
N ASN A 131 20.61 -6.48 6.17
CA ASN A 131 19.61 -5.47 6.52
C ASN A 131 18.32 -5.64 5.72
N THR A 132 17.25 -5.01 6.18
CA THR A 132 15.96 -4.99 5.48
C THR A 132 15.61 -3.56 5.10
N LEU A 133 15.46 -3.30 3.79
CA LEU A 133 14.83 -2.08 3.32
C LEU A 133 13.32 -2.23 3.48
N ILE A 134 12.67 -1.23 4.07
CA ILE A 134 11.23 -1.17 4.29
C ILE A 134 10.69 0.08 3.59
N CYS A 135 9.64 -0.10 2.81
CA CYS A 135 8.89 0.97 2.15
C CYS A 135 7.57 1.18 2.89
N GLU A 136 7.44 2.21 3.71
CA GLU A 136 6.17 2.65 4.30
C GLU A 136 5.41 3.48 3.26
N GLY A 137 4.65 2.78 2.42
CA GLY A 137 4.15 3.31 1.16
C GLY A 137 3.22 4.51 1.30
N CYS A 138 2.27 4.49 2.25
CA CYS A 138 1.31 5.59 2.45
C CYS A 138 1.98 6.93 2.80
N PHE A 139 3.18 6.89 3.37
CA PHE A 139 3.94 8.08 3.81
C PHE A 139 5.16 8.38 2.94
N GLY A 140 5.36 7.62 1.86
CA GLY A 140 6.51 7.77 0.96
C GLY A 140 7.86 7.66 1.69
N ARG A 141 7.88 7.00 2.85
CA ARG A 141 9.04 6.86 3.72
C ARG A 141 9.70 5.52 3.44
N PHE A 142 11.01 5.53 3.30
CA PHE A 142 11.83 4.33 3.17
C PHE A 142 12.86 4.35 4.28
N PHE A 143 13.10 3.20 4.89
CA PHE A 143 14.13 3.09 5.92
C PHE A 143 14.75 1.70 5.88
N GLU A 144 16.00 1.62 6.32
CA GLU A 144 16.77 0.38 6.37
C GLU A 144 16.98 -0.01 7.83
N VAL A 145 16.68 -1.26 8.15
CA VAL A 145 16.83 -1.81 9.50
C VAL A 145 17.83 -2.94 9.55
N THR A 146 18.63 -3.00 10.61
CA THR A 146 19.53 -4.14 10.89
C THR A 146 18.74 -5.38 11.30
N PRO A 147 19.36 -6.58 11.30
CA PRO A 147 18.77 -7.77 11.91
C PRO A 147 18.35 -7.55 13.37
N GLU A 148 19.09 -6.72 14.11
CA GLU A 148 18.85 -6.28 15.49
C GLU A 148 17.75 -5.21 15.60
N LYS A 149 17.13 -4.83 14.47
CA LYS A 149 15.97 -3.93 14.35
C LYS A 149 16.28 -2.44 14.56
N GLU A 150 17.54 -2.06 14.38
CA GLU A 150 17.97 -0.66 14.44
C GLU A 150 17.83 0.00 13.08
N ILE A 151 17.22 1.19 13.03
CA ILE A 151 17.16 1.98 11.79
C ILE A 151 18.54 2.61 11.55
N VAL A 152 19.15 2.33 10.40
CA VAL A 152 20.49 2.82 10.01
C VAL A 152 20.47 3.78 8.83
N TRP A 153 19.35 3.87 8.13
CA TRP A 153 19.14 4.82 7.05
C TRP A 153 17.66 5.12 6.88
N GLU A 154 17.34 6.34 6.47
CA GLU A 154 15.97 6.79 6.28
C GLU A 154 15.90 7.86 5.18
N TYR A 155 14.80 7.86 4.43
CA TYR A 155 14.48 8.84 3.41
C TYR A 155 12.98 9.01 3.28
N VAL A 156 12.53 10.24 3.04
CA VAL A 156 11.14 10.57 2.74
C VAL A 156 11.06 11.16 1.34
N SER A 157 10.20 10.59 0.48
CA SER A 157 9.98 11.06 -0.88
C SER A 157 9.49 12.52 -0.88
N PRO A 158 10.20 13.45 -1.55
CA PRO A 158 9.77 14.85 -1.68
C PRO A 158 8.73 15.03 -2.80
N PHE A 159 8.44 13.97 -3.57
CA PHE A 159 7.51 14.03 -4.69
C PHE A 159 6.08 13.80 -4.20
N SER A 160 5.25 14.84 -4.28
CA SER A 160 3.82 14.77 -4.01
C SER A 160 3.03 14.84 -5.31
N GLY A 161 1.82 14.26 -5.30
CA GLY A 161 0.91 14.38 -6.45
C GLY A 161 0.43 13.10 -7.11
N GLY A 162 0.42 11.99 -6.37
CA GLY A 162 -0.13 10.74 -6.89
C GLY A 162 -1.60 10.86 -7.33
N GLU A 163 -1.99 10.04 -8.30
CA GLU A 163 -3.36 9.94 -8.85
C GLU A 163 -4.43 9.68 -7.76
N ASN A 164 -4.01 9.18 -6.59
CA ASN A 164 -4.87 8.93 -5.43
C ASN A 164 -5.16 10.18 -4.57
N ALA A 165 -4.83 11.39 -5.02
CA ALA A 165 -5.10 12.62 -4.29
C ALA A 165 -6.60 12.79 -3.92
N ALA A 166 -7.51 12.22 -4.72
CA ALA A 166 -8.94 12.23 -4.44
C ALA A 166 -9.33 11.40 -3.20
N VAL A 167 -8.54 10.39 -2.83
CA VAL A 167 -8.82 9.48 -1.71
C VAL A 167 -8.00 9.83 -0.48
N LEU A 168 -6.73 10.20 -0.67
CA LEU A 168 -5.75 10.36 0.41
C LEU A 168 -5.33 11.81 0.65
N GLY A 169 -5.86 12.76 -0.14
CA GLY A 169 -5.35 14.13 -0.20
C GLY A 169 -3.97 14.20 -0.86
N PRO A 170 -3.36 15.40 -0.96
CA PRO A 170 -1.99 15.53 -1.43
C PRO A 170 -1.04 14.73 -0.51
N ASN A 171 -0.41 13.71 -1.07
CA ASN A 171 0.51 12.82 -0.40
C ASN A 171 1.69 12.50 -1.32
N ASN A 172 2.72 11.90 -0.73
CA ASN A 172 3.93 11.41 -1.38
C ASN A 172 3.95 9.88 -1.47
N ALA A 173 2.78 9.24 -1.52
CA ALA A 173 2.69 7.79 -1.42
C ALA A 173 3.47 7.08 -2.54
N VAL A 174 4.20 6.04 -2.15
CA VAL A 174 5.01 5.23 -3.06
C VAL A 174 4.57 3.78 -2.97
N PHE A 175 4.17 3.21 -4.10
CA PHE A 175 3.63 1.85 -4.16
C PHE A 175 4.60 0.82 -3.57
N ARG A 176 5.88 0.90 -3.99
CA ARG A 176 6.97 0.04 -3.54
C ARG A 176 8.32 0.68 -3.84
N ALA A 177 9.35 0.31 -3.07
CA ALA A 177 10.73 0.69 -3.33
C ALA A 177 11.64 -0.55 -3.30
N TYR A 178 12.68 -0.52 -4.14
CA TYR A 178 13.73 -1.53 -4.20
C TYR A 178 15.08 -0.83 -4.16
N ARG A 179 16.04 -1.44 -3.47
CA ARG A 179 17.45 -1.04 -3.51
C ARG A 179 18.19 -1.99 -4.43
N TYR A 180 18.97 -1.38 -5.34
CA TYR A 180 19.84 -2.08 -6.26
C TYR A 180 21.29 -1.77 -5.90
N SER A 181 22.16 -2.76 -6.07
CA SER A 181 23.60 -2.57 -5.92
C SER A 181 24.15 -1.65 -7.03
N PRO A 182 25.25 -0.90 -6.81
CA PRO A 182 25.84 -0.02 -7.83
C PRO A 182 26.20 -0.71 -9.15
N ASP A 183 26.47 -2.02 -9.11
CA ASP A 183 26.78 -2.87 -10.26
C ASP A 183 25.54 -3.48 -10.95
N PHE A 184 24.32 -3.11 -10.52
CA PHE A 184 23.09 -3.61 -11.12
C PHE A 184 23.11 -3.40 -12.65
N PRO A 185 22.96 -4.46 -13.47
CA PRO A 185 23.12 -4.36 -14.91
C PRO A 185 22.19 -3.33 -15.58
N GLY A 186 21.02 -3.07 -14.98
CA GLY A 186 20.07 -2.05 -15.47
C GLY A 186 20.60 -0.62 -15.42
N PHE A 187 21.68 -0.36 -14.68
CA PHE A 187 22.34 0.94 -14.61
C PHE A 187 23.41 1.16 -15.68
N LYS A 188 23.84 0.10 -16.39
CA LYS A 188 24.89 0.22 -17.41
C LYS A 188 24.49 1.23 -18.50
N GLY A 189 25.34 2.25 -18.69
CA GLY A 189 25.12 3.32 -19.67
C GLY A 189 24.01 4.32 -19.31
N LYS A 190 23.47 4.28 -18.08
CA LYS A 190 22.50 5.27 -17.60
C LYS A 190 23.24 6.43 -16.91
N ASN A 191 22.76 7.65 -17.14
CA ASN A 191 23.21 8.80 -16.36
C ASN A 191 22.56 8.75 -14.97
N LEU A 192 23.38 8.50 -13.94
CA LEU A 192 22.94 8.43 -12.55
C LEU A 192 23.20 9.73 -11.75
N ASP A 193 23.55 10.84 -12.40
CA ASP A 193 23.80 12.11 -11.73
C ASP A 193 22.56 12.52 -10.91
N PRO A 194 22.63 12.58 -9.57
CA PRO A 194 21.48 12.92 -8.73
C PRO A 194 20.96 14.32 -9.01
N ARG A 195 21.78 15.22 -9.57
CA ARG A 195 21.40 16.60 -9.92
C ARG A 195 20.46 16.68 -11.12
N ARG A 196 20.30 15.60 -11.90
CA ARG A 196 19.36 15.55 -13.02
C ARG A 196 17.90 15.57 -12.57
N VAL A 197 17.64 15.12 -11.33
CA VAL A 197 16.31 15.12 -10.74
C VAL A 197 16.19 16.39 -9.91
N ARG A 198 15.26 17.26 -10.31
CA ARG A 198 14.96 18.45 -9.51
C ARG A 198 14.22 17.98 -8.26
N LEU A 199 14.93 17.87 -7.14
CA LEU A 199 14.40 17.47 -5.82
C LEU A 199 13.47 18.52 -5.19
N THR A 200 13.16 19.62 -5.89
CA THR A 200 12.28 20.67 -5.39
C THR A 200 10.83 20.35 -5.70
N LEU A 201 9.97 20.49 -4.68
CA LEU A 201 8.52 20.62 -4.81
C LEU A 201 8.16 21.45 -6.05
N GLN A 202 7.39 20.87 -6.97
CA GLN A 202 6.77 21.63 -8.06
C GLN A 202 5.36 22.01 -7.61
N GLU A 203 4.95 23.25 -7.87
CA GLU A 203 3.52 23.58 -7.81
C GLU A 203 2.79 22.63 -8.74
N MET A 204 1.84 21.84 -8.22
CA MET A 204 1.03 20.99 -9.08
C MET A 204 -0.02 21.86 -9.82
N PRO A 205 -0.03 21.86 -11.16
CA PRO A 205 -1.04 22.59 -11.95
C PRO A 205 -2.48 22.17 -11.60
N PHE A 206 -2.64 20.91 -11.20
CA PHE A 206 -3.92 20.30 -10.83
C PHE A 206 -4.69 21.06 -9.76
N TRP A 207 -4.02 21.69 -8.77
CA TRP A 207 -4.72 22.42 -7.71
C TRP A 207 -5.34 23.72 -8.21
N LYS A 208 -4.66 24.45 -9.12
CA LYS A 208 -5.23 25.66 -9.73
C LYS A 208 -6.47 25.31 -10.56
N GLU A 209 -6.35 24.33 -11.44
CA GLU A 209 -7.47 23.88 -12.28
C GLU A 209 -8.64 23.32 -11.47
N ARG A 210 -8.37 22.55 -10.39
CA ARG A 210 -9.42 21.98 -9.54
C ARG A 210 -10.11 23.02 -8.68
N ILE A 211 -9.36 23.98 -8.11
CA ILE A 211 -9.93 25.12 -7.38
C ILE A 211 -10.81 25.94 -8.32
N GLU A 212 -10.34 26.25 -9.53
CA GLU A 212 -11.14 26.96 -10.54
C GLU A 212 -12.42 26.18 -10.90
N LEU A 213 -12.33 24.86 -11.03
CA LEU A 213 -13.48 23.99 -11.32
C LEU A 213 -14.49 23.96 -10.15
N GLU A 214 -14.01 23.91 -8.91
CA GLU A 214 -14.84 23.94 -7.70
C GLU A 214 -15.50 25.30 -7.48
N GLU A 215 -14.77 26.39 -7.71
CA GLU A 215 -15.33 27.75 -7.69
C GLU A 215 -16.40 27.94 -8.76
N LYS A 216 -16.17 27.40 -9.97
CA LYS A 216 -17.17 27.43 -11.06
C LYS A 216 -18.43 26.66 -10.67
N LYS A 217 -18.29 25.45 -10.13
CA LYS A 217 -19.42 24.64 -9.63
C LYS A 217 -20.19 25.35 -8.51
N LYS A 218 -19.48 26.02 -7.59
CA LYS A 218 -20.09 26.79 -6.51
C LYS A 218 -20.95 27.94 -7.06
N LYS A 219 -20.39 28.75 -7.96
CA LYS A 219 -21.11 29.84 -8.65
C LYS A 219 -22.34 29.35 -9.42
N GLU A 220 -22.23 28.22 -10.13
CA GLU A 220 -23.35 27.61 -10.85
C GLU A 220 -24.47 27.14 -9.88
N SER A 221 -24.10 26.58 -8.73
CA SER A 221 -25.07 26.17 -7.70
C SER A 221 -25.78 27.36 -7.04
N GLU A 222 -25.04 28.44 -6.76
CA GLU A 222 -25.56 29.66 -6.15
C GLU A 222 -26.51 30.39 -7.13
N ALA A 223 -26.16 30.46 -8.41
CA ALA A 223 -27.03 31.00 -9.45
C ALA A 223 -28.34 30.19 -9.58
N LYS A 224 -28.26 28.86 -9.49
CA LYS A 224 -29.44 27.97 -9.53
C LYS A 224 -30.31 28.11 -8.28
N ALA A 225 -29.70 28.34 -7.11
CA ALA A 225 -30.41 28.61 -5.87
C ALA A 225 -31.11 29.99 -5.88
N ALA A 226 -30.45 31.03 -6.42
CA ALA A 226 -31.04 32.35 -6.61
C ALA A 226 -32.25 32.31 -7.55
N GLY A 227 -32.16 31.57 -8.67
CA GLY A 227 -33.29 31.36 -9.58
C GLY A 227 -34.48 30.65 -8.92
N LYS A 228 -34.23 29.68 -8.02
CA LYS A 228 -35.29 29.03 -7.23
C LYS A 228 -35.91 29.96 -6.19
N LYS A 229 -35.14 30.88 -5.60
CA LYS A 229 -35.63 31.88 -4.65
C LYS A 229 -36.58 32.86 -5.34
N ASN A 230 -36.24 33.32 -6.54
CA ASN A 230 -37.11 34.17 -7.36
C ASN A 230 -38.42 33.44 -7.72
N ALA A 231 -38.35 32.16 -8.10
CA ALA A 231 -39.54 31.36 -8.40
C ALA A 231 -40.45 31.11 -7.17
N PHE A 232 -39.88 31.09 -5.96
CA PHE A 232 -40.63 30.97 -4.72
C PHE A 232 -41.31 32.30 -4.35
N GLU A 233 -40.60 33.42 -4.48
CA GLU A 233 -41.15 34.77 -4.26
C GLU A 233 -42.25 35.12 -5.28
N ASP A 234 -42.10 34.72 -6.55
CA ASP A 234 -43.13 34.89 -7.59
C ASP A 234 -44.37 34.03 -7.32
N ARG A 235 -44.21 32.84 -6.72
CA ARG A 235 -45.34 32.01 -6.27
C ARG A 235 -46.09 32.63 -5.10
N LEU A 236 -45.39 33.26 -4.15
CA LEU A 236 -46.01 33.94 -3.02
C LEU A 236 -46.83 35.16 -3.47
N LYS A 237 -46.30 35.97 -4.39
CA LYS A 237 -47.03 37.10 -5.00
C LYS A 237 -48.31 36.66 -5.73
N ASN A 238 -48.26 35.56 -6.48
CA ASN A 238 -49.44 35.03 -7.17
C ASN A 238 -50.51 34.45 -6.22
N LEU A 239 -50.13 34.15 -4.97
CA LEU A 239 -51.04 33.71 -3.91
C LEU A 239 -51.55 34.87 -3.04
N GLY A 240 -51.16 36.12 -3.35
CA GLY A 240 -51.63 37.32 -2.65
C GLY A 240 -50.91 37.64 -1.33
N TYR A 241 -49.71 37.07 -1.12
CA TYR A 241 -48.81 37.42 -0.02
C TYR A 241 -47.68 38.35 -0.49
#